data_AF-A0A8T5NY76-F1
#
_entry.id   AF-A0A8T5NY76-F1
#
_cell.length_a   1.000
_cell.length_b   1.000
_cell.length_c   1.000
_cell.angle_alpha   90.00
_cell.angle_beta   90.00
_cell.angle_gamma   90.00
#
_symmetry.space_group_name_H-M   'P 1'
#
loop_
_entity.id
_entity.type
_entity.pdbx_description
1 polymer ?
#
loop_
_entity_poly.entity_id
_entity_poly.type
_entity_poly.pdbx_seq_one_letter_code
_entity_poly.pdbx_strand_id
1 'polypeptide(L)'
;MDVLELIPTEEEVGKWIVSSVNHCFNVEFYLEKLNINYPFIQRPHDLEGEGNKLSWPVIKGFALQYREPKVDFNTYIQPALELHRKQHHHRMWNGDEVNPNATKADLELGGLDSACSLLEPRDYQGGVHDYRGAEEIAKKNPKQKVPYILWAIDKIEHMENPNLNAIKSINNIPNTGLNQPMYEAIVKRTNEAVEMLRSEHGYVLNI
;
A
#
# COMPACT_ATOMS: atom_id res chain seq x y z
N MET A 1 -16.49 28.48 10.31
CA MET A 1 -17.39 27.31 10.23
C MET A 1 -16.54 26.13 10.63
N ASP A 2 -16.84 25.50 11.76
CA ASP A 2 -16.19 24.25 12.13
C ASP A 2 -16.56 23.23 11.05
N VAL A 3 -15.56 22.81 10.26
CA VAL A 3 -15.75 21.71 9.33
C VAL A 3 -16.01 20.51 10.21
N LEU A 4 -17.25 20.01 10.20
CA LEU A 4 -17.60 18.77 10.88
C LEU A 4 -16.59 17.70 10.44
N GLU A 5 -15.90 17.13 11.43
CA GLU A 5 -14.92 16.09 11.19
C GLU A 5 -15.63 14.90 10.53
N LEU A 6 -15.23 14.57 9.31
CA LEU A 6 -15.79 13.44 8.60
C LEU A 6 -15.11 12.16 9.11
N ILE A 7 -15.92 11.25 9.63
CA ILE A 7 -15.46 9.98 10.22
C ILE A 7 -15.81 8.85 9.23
N PRO A 8 -14.85 7.97 8.87
CA PRO A 8 -15.13 6.85 7.99
C PRO A 8 -16.09 5.83 8.64
N THR A 9 -16.82 5.07 7.85
CA THR A 9 -17.67 3.98 8.36
C THR A 9 -16.83 2.72 8.63
N GLU A 10 -17.38 1.76 9.38
CA GLU A 10 -16.75 0.44 9.55
C GLU A 10 -16.46 -0.25 8.22
N GLU A 11 -17.38 -0.10 7.24
CA GLU A 11 -17.21 -0.67 5.91
C GLU A 11 -16.00 -0.07 5.18
N GLU A 12 -15.85 1.24 5.23
CA GLU A 12 -14.75 1.96 4.60
C GLU A 12 -13.41 1.65 5.24
N VAL A 13 -13.38 1.58 6.58
CA VAL A 13 -12.18 1.19 7.33
C VAL A 13 -11.80 -0.26 6.99
N GLY A 14 -12.75 -1.19 6.96
CA GLY A 14 -12.47 -2.57 6.59
C GLY A 14 -11.96 -2.72 5.16
N LYS A 15 -12.59 -2.02 4.20
CA LYS A 15 -12.11 -1.97 2.80
C LYS A 15 -10.67 -1.46 2.72
N TRP A 16 -10.34 -0.39 3.45
CA TRP A 16 -8.99 0.15 3.49
C TRP A 16 -7.96 -0.84 4.07
N ILE A 17 -8.28 -1.51 5.17
CA ILE A 17 -7.35 -2.47 5.78
C ILE A 17 -7.13 -3.65 4.83
N VAL A 18 -8.20 -4.24 4.28
CA VAL A 18 -8.08 -5.34 3.30
C VAL A 18 -7.25 -4.92 2.09
N SER A 19 -7.48 -3.72 1.54
CA SER A 19 -6.69 -3.20 0.43
C SER A 19 -5.21 -2.99 0.79
N SER A 20 -4.94 -2.49 1.99
CA SER A 20 -3.58 -2.26 2.48
C SER A 20 -2.82 -3.57 2.69
N VAL A 21 -3.50 -4.57 3.27
CA VAL A 21 -2.95 -5.92 3.46
C VAL A 21 -2.69 -6.58 2.11
N ASN A 22 -3.64 -6.55 1.18
CA ASN A 22 -3.46 -7.11 -0.17
C ASN A 22 -2.22 -6.54 -0.87
N HIS A 23 -2.07 -5.23 -0.83
CA HIS A 23 -0.92 -4.56 -1.41
C HIS A 23 0.40 -4.93 -0.73
N CYS A 24 0.41 -4.96 0.61
CA CYS A 24 1.58 -5.41 1.37
C CYS A 24 1.99 -6.83 0.96
N PHE A 25 1.04 -7.77 0.92
CA PHE A 25 1.29 -9.15 0.47
C PHE A 25 1.87 -9.19 -0.95
N ASN A 26 1.32 -8.38 -1.87
CA ASN A 26 1.77 -8.32 -3.25
C ASN A 26 3.24 -7.90 -3.36
N VAL A 27 3.59 -6.78 -2.72
CA VAL A 27 4.96 -6.24 -2.74
C VAL A 27 5.93 -7.19 -2.02
N GLU A 28 5.57 -7.69 -0.84
CA GLU A 28 6.40 -8.61 -0.06
C GLU A 28 6.68 -9.91 -0.80
N PHE A 29 5.68 -10.46 -1.50
CA PHE A 29 5.83 -11.68 -2.29
C PHE A 29 6.89 -11.51 -3.36
N TYR A 30 6.83 -10.43 -4.14
CA TYR A 30 7.82 -10.21 -5.20
C TYR A 30 9.19 -9.80 -4.65
N LEU A 31 9.27 -9.06 -3.54
CA LEU A 31 10.54 -8.78 -2.86
C LEU A 31 11.28 -10.07 -2.51
N GLU A 32 10.58 -11.05 -1.94
CA GLU A 32 11.13 -12.36 -1.58
C GLU A 32 11.57 -13.14 -2.82
N LYS A 33 10.70 -13.24 -3.83
CA LYS A 33 10.99 -14.02 -5.05
C LYS A 33 12.12 -13.43 -5.89
N LEU A 34 12.26 -12.11 -5.91
CA LEU A 34 13.35 -11.41 -6.60
C LEU A 34 14.63 -11.31 -5.75
N ASN A 35 14.59 -11.78 -4.50
CA ASN A 35 15.71 -11.71 -3.55
C ASN A 35 16.26 -10.27 -3.41
N ILE A 36 15.37 -9.28 -3.39
CA ILE A 36 15.73 -7.88 -3.21
C ILE A 36 16.05 -7.70 -1.72
N ASN A 37 17.35 -7.65 -1.40
CA ASN A 37 17.83 -7.48 -0.05
C ASN A 37 17.69 -6.02 0.40
N TYR A 38 16.44 -5.62 0.61
CA TYR A 38 16.09 -4.33 1.17
C TYR A 38 16.22 -4.42 2.70
N PRO A 39 16.91 -3.45 3.35
CA PRO A 39 17.07 -3.48 4.81
C PRO A 39 15.70 -3.57 5.49
N PHE A 40 15.61 -4.30 6.61
CA PHE A 40 14.37 -4.52 7.38
C PHE A 40 13.75 -3.25 8.01
N ILE A 41 14.12 -2.06 7.52
CA ILE A 41 13.58 -0.78 7.94
C ILE A 41 12.12 -0.71 7.48
N GLN A 42 11.19 -0.64 8.45
CA GLN A 42 9.75 -0.49 8.19
C GLN A 42 9.13 -1.63 7.37
N ARG A 43 9.47 -2.87 7.73
CA ARG A 43 8.81 -4.09 7.22
C ARG A 43 7.81 -4.62 8.27
N PRO A 44 6.61 -5.10 7.88
CA PRO A 44 6.13 -5.31 6.51
C PRO A 44 5.86 -4.00 5.74
N HIS A 45 6.01 -4.06 4.41
CA HIS A 45 5.81 -2.94 3.49
C HIS A 45 4.51 -2.20 3.81
N ASP A 46 4.59 -0.87 3.93
CA ASP A 46 3.49 0.01 4.31
C ASP A 46 2.81 -0.19 5.67
N LEU A 47 3.08 -1.28 6.42
CA LEU A 47 2.38 -1.61 7.67
C LEU A 47 3.22 -1.34 8.94
N GLU A 48 4.45 -0.85 8.78
CA GLU A 48 5.38 -0.59 9.88
C GLU A 48 5.98 0.84 9.88
N GLY A 49 6.28 1.36 11.07
CA GLY A 49 6.90 2.68 11.27
C GLY A 49 5.97 3.89 11.15
N GLU A 50 6.55 5.10 11.21
CA GLU A 50 5.81 6.37 11.10
C GLU A 50 5.12 6.47 9.74
N GLY A 51 3.82 6.79 9.74
CA GLY A 51 3.01 6.92 8.53
C GLY A 51 2.57 5.59 7.93
N ASN A 52 2.63 4.48 8.67
CA ASN A 52 2.11 3.23 8.17
C ASN A 52 0.58 3.29 7.91
N LYS A 53 0.13 2.54 6.90
CA LYS A 53 -1.27 2.50 6.42
C LYS A 53 -2.27 2.03 7.47
N LEU A 54 -1.81 1.36 8.53
CA LEU A 54 -2.64 0.83 9.61
C LEU A 54 -2.71 1.74 10.85
N SER A 55 -2.03 2.87 10.84
CA SER A 55 -2.14 3.87 11.91
C SER A 55 -3.42 4.68 11.76
N TRP A 56 -4.08 5.01 12.88
CA TRP A 56 -5.35 5.75 12.85
C TRP A 56 -5.32 7.04 12.02
N PRO A 57 -4.31 7.92 12.13
CA PRO A 57 -4.27 9.14 11.34
C PRO A 57 -4.25 8.89 9.82
N VAL A 58 -3.68 7.75 9.39
CA VAL A 58 -3.63 7.35 7.99
C VAL A 58 -4.93 6.66 7.56
N ILE A 59 -5.45 5.72 8.38
CA ILE A 59 -6.74 5.05 8.15
C ILE A 59 -7.87 6.06 8.02
N LYS A 60 -7.96 7.00 8.96
CA LYS A 60 -9.06 7.98 9.04
C LYS A 60 -9.25 8.74 7.73
N GLY A 61 -8.15 9.13 7.07
CA GLY A 61 -8.21 9.84 5.79
C GLY A 61 -8.41 8.89 4.61
N PHE A 62 -7.58 7.84 4.48
CA PHE A 62 -7.64 6.97 3.31
C PHE A 62 -8.90 6.11 3.23
N ALA A 63 -9.53 5.74 4.35
CA ALA A 63 -10.80 5.02 4.32
C ALA A 63 -11.90 5.84 3.61
N LEU A 64 -11.87 7.17 3.69
CA LEU A 64 -12.86 8.04 3.05
C LEU A 64 -12.79 8.01 1.51
N GLN A 65 -11.76 7.41 0.90
CA GLN A 65 -11.73 7.20 -0.55
C GLN A 65 -12.84 6.26 -1.05
N TYR A 66 -13.39 5.42 -0.16
CA TYR A 66 -14.48 4.50 -0.46
C TYR A 66 -15.87 5.12 -0.25
N ARG A 67 -15.95 6.40 0.15
CA ARG A 67 -17.20 7.12 0.40
C ARG A 67 -17.91 7.47 -0.91
N GLU A 68 -19.22 7.24 -0.93
CA GLU A 68 -20.11 7.75 -1.97
C GLU A 68 -21.23 8.64 -1.35
N PRO A 69 -21.43 9.88 -1.84
CA PRO A 69 -20.68 10.55 -2.91
C PRO A 69 -19.23 10.88 -2.50
N LYS A 70 -18.34 11.00 -3.51
CA LYS A 70 -16.93 11.33 -3.30
C LYS A 70 -16.72 12.58 -2.43
N VAL A 71 -15.78 12.46 -1.50
CA VAL A 71 -15.36 13.55 -0.61
C VAL A 71 -14.29 14.43 -1.25
N ASP A 72 -14.10 15.64 -0.72
CA ASP A 72 -13.00 16.50 -1.15
C ASP A 72 -11.64 15.89 -0.79
N PHE A 73 -10.86 15.54 -1.82
CA PHE A 73 -9.58 14.85 -1.65
C PHE A 73 -8.57 15.68 -0.83
N ASN A 74 -8.46 16.99 -1.12
CA ASN A 74 -7.48 17.86 -0.49
C ASN A 74 -7.76 18.07 1.01
N THR A 75 -9.04 18.11 1.38
CA THR A 75 -9.46 18.32 2.77
C THR A 75 -9.32 17.05 3.60
N TYR A 76 -9.74 15.90 3.07
CA TYR A 76 -9.93 14.69 3.88
C TYR A 76 -8.89 13.58 3.66
N ILE A 77 -8.31 13.48 2.46
CA ILE A 77 -7.43 12.35 2.08
C ILE A 77 -5.96 12.78 2.00
N GLN A 78 -5.69 13.97 1.43
CA GLN A 78 -4.35 14.51 1.26
C GLN A 78 -3.51 14.54 2.56
N PRO A 79 -4.05 14.92 3.74
CA PRO A 79 -3.26 14.89 4.98
C PRO A 79 -2.77 13.48 5.37
N ALA A 80 -3.61 12.45 5.17
CA ALA A 80 -3.23 11.06 5.41
C ALA A 80 -2.16 10.59 4.41
N LEU A 81 -2.27 11.00 3.15
CA LEU A 81 -1.27 10.73 2.12
C LEU A 81 0.08 11.37 2.44
N GLU A 82 0.10 12.62 2.90
CA GLU A 82 1.33 13.30 3.30
C GLU A 82 2.01 12.62 4.48
N LEU A 83 1.21 12.18 5.47
CA LEU A 83 1.73 11.41 6.59
C LEU A 83 2.31 10.07 6.13
N HIS A 84 1.61 9.36 5.25
CA HIS A 84 2.08 8.08 4.70
C HIS A 84 3.38 8.22 3.90
N ARG A 85 3.50 9.29 3.11
CA ARG A 85 4.71 9.63 2.35
C ARG A 85 5.94 9.90 3.21
N LYS A 86 5.80 10.00 4.53
CA LYS A 86 6.94 10.06 5.44
C LYS A 86 7.66 8.72 5.57
N GLN A 87 7.10 7.58 5.16
CA GLN A 87 7.84 6.31 5.21
C GLN A 87 9.11 6.38 4.35
N HIS A 88 10.13 5.62 4.76
CA HIS A 88 11.47 5.70 4.19
C HIS A 88 11.47 5.46 2.69
N HIS A 89 10.83 4.38 2.22
CA HIS A 89 10.79 4.06 0.79
C HIS A 89 10.14 5.18 -0.03
N HIS A 90 9.07 5.81 0.50
CA HIS A 90 8.46 7.00 -0.10
C HIS A 90 9.43 8.19 -0.14
N ARG A 91 10.25 8.43 0.89
CA ARG A 91 11.25 9.52 0.88
C ARG A 91 12.41 9.26 -0.07
N MET A 92 12.73 8.00 -0.35
CA MET A 92 13.76 7.63 -1.33
C MET A 92 13.23 7.69 -2.76
N TRP A 93 11.94 7.39 -2.95
CA TRP A 93 11.28 7.29 -4.25
C TRP A 93 10.60 8.58 -4.74
N ASN A 94 9.92 9.32 -3.86
CA ASN A 94 9.08 10.47 -4.23
C ASN A 94 9.90 11.74 -4.49
N GLY A 95 9.34 12.63 -5.30
CA GLY A 95 10.00 13.83 -5.83
C GLY A 95 10.14 13.81 -7.35
N ASP A 96 10.46 14.96 -7.93
CA ASP A 96 10.75 15.11 -9.36
C ASP A 96 12.09 14.48 -9.73
N GLU A 97 13.00 14.41 -8.76
CA GLU A 97 14.27 13.69 -8.80
C GLU A 97 14.24 12.57 -7.75
N VAL A 98 14.96 11.48 -8.03
CA VAL A 98 15.17 10.42 -7.03
C VAL A 98 16.07 10.98 -5.92
N ASN A 99 15.83 10.56 -4.68
CA ASN A 99 16.67 10.98 -3.56
C ASN A 99 18.13 10.59 -3.83
N PRO A 100 19.11 11.51 -3.71
CA PRO A 100 20.52 11.20 -3.98
C PRO A 100 21.10 10.15 -3.01
N ASN A 101 20.45 9.91 -1.87
CA ASN A 101 20.84 8.88 -0.91
C ASN A 101 20.11 7.54 -1.11
N ALA A 102 19.24 7.43 -2.13
CA ALA A 102 18.54 6.19 -2.42
C ALA A 102 19.54 5.12 -2.86
N THR A 103 19.53 3.98 -2.18
CA THR A 103 20.27 2.80 -2.60
C THR A 103 19.58 2.14 -3.79
N LYS A 104 20.28 1.22 -4.46
CA LYS A 104 19.67 0.41 -5.51
C LYS A 104 18.42 -0.33 -5.01
N ALA A 105 18.46 -0.88 -3.80
CA ALA A 105 17.34 -1.61 -3.21
C ALA A 105 16.12 -0.70 -2.95
N ASP A 106 16.34 0.57 -2.58
CA ASP A 106 15.25 1.55 -2.42
C ASP A 106 14.53 1.80 -3.76
N LEU A 107 15.28 1.86 -4.87
CA LEU A 107 14.73 2.10 -6.19
C LEU A 107 14.04 0.87 -6.78
N GLU A 108 14.60 -0.32 -6.54
CA GLU A 108 13.94 -1.58 -6.88
C GLU A 108 12.63 -1.75 -6.10
N LEU A 109 12.61 -1.44 -4.80
CA LEU A 109 11.38 -1.42 -3.99
C LEU A 109 10.37 -0.40 -4.54
N GLY A 110 10.77 0.84 -4.80
CA GLY A 110 9.86 1.86 -5.32
C GLY A 110 9.30 1.52 -6.71
N GLY A 111 10.11 0.90 -7.57
CA GLY A 111 9.67 0.37 -8.86
C GLY A 111 8.64 -0.75 -8.71
N LEU A 112 8.90 -1.68 -7.79
CA LEU A 112 8.00 -2.80 -7.50
C LEU A 112 6.69 -2.35 -6.85
N ASP A 113 6.75 -1.46 -5.87
CA ASP A 113 5.59 -0.83 -5.23
C ASP A 113 4.70 -0.13 -6.27
N SER A 114 5.32 0.64 -7.16
CA SER A 114 4.63 1.31 -8.27
C SER A 114 3.97 0.31 -9.23
N ALA A 115 4.67 -0.75 -9.61
CA ALA A 115 4.15 -1.77 -10.52
C ALA A 115 2.96 -2.53 -9.89
N CYS A 116 3.08 -2.95 -8.63
CA CYS A 116 1.99 -3.60 -7.88
C CYS A 116 0.76 -2.67 -7.80
N SER A 117 0.98 -1.40 -7.44
CA SER A 117 -0.06 -0.38 -7.35
C SER A 117 -0.81 -0.17 -8.68
N LEU A 118 -0.11 -0.19 -9.82
CA LEU A 118 -0.72 -0.05 -11.16
C LEU A 118 -1.55 -1.28 -11.58
N LEU A 119 -1.19 -2.48 -11.13
CA LEU A 119 -1.89 -3.71 -11.48
C LEU A 119 -3.06 -4.03 -10.51
N GLU A 120 -3.18 -3.27 -9.43
CA GLU A 120 -4.25 -3.41 -8.45
C GLU A 120 -5.50 -2.60 -8.83
N PRO A 121 -6.71 -3.03 -8.40
CA PRO A 121 -7.95 -2.30 -8.64
C PRO A 121 -8.03 -1.03 -7.77
N ARG A 122 -7.40 0.05 -8.24
CA ARG A 122 -7.37 1.35 -7.54
C ARG A 122 -8.03 2.43 -8.37
N ASP A 123 -9.29 2.75 -8.05
CA ASP A 123 -10.11 3.70 -8.82
C ASP A 123 -9.48 5.09 -8.94
N TYR A 124 -8.78 5.56 -7.90
CA TYR A 124 -8.11 6.86 -7.93
C TYR A 124 -6.88 6.90 -8.87
N GLN A 125 -6.42 5.74 -9.35
CA GLN A 125 -5.36 5.59 -10.36
C GLN A 125 -5.91 5.16 -11.74
N GLY A 126 -7.22 5.28 -11.95
CA GLY A 126 -7.87 4.91 -13.20
C GLY A 126 -8.30 3.44 -13.30
N GLY A 127 -8.29 2.69 -12.19
CA GLY A 127 -8.72 1.30 -12.12
C GLY A 127 -7.58 0.29 -12.32
N VAL A 128 -7.93 -0.96 -12.67
CA VAL A 128 -6.96 -2.02 -12.96
C VAL A 128 -6.35 -1.80 -14.35
N HIS A 129 -5.03 -1.77 -14.42
CA HIS A 129 -4.30 -1.78 -15.69
C HIS A 129 -3.79 -3.19 -16.00
N ASP A 130 -3.74 -3.55 -17.29
CA ASP A 130 -2.93 -4.68 -17.72
C ASP A 130 -1.45 -4.27 -17.78
N TYR A 131 -0.54 -5.22 -18.00
CA TYR A 131 0.90 -4.93 -18.06
C TYR A 131 1.24 -3.85 -19.08
N ARG A 132 0.60 -3.88 -20.26
CA ARG A 132 0.78 -2.86 -21.29
C ARG A 132 0.33 -1.47 -20.82
N GLY A 133 -0.84 -1.37 -20.20
CA GLY A 133 -1.35 -0.13 -19.64
C GLY A 133 -0.44 0.41 -18.53
N ALA A 134 0.06 -0.47 -17.67
CA ALA A 134 1.03 -0.14 -16.63
C ALA A 134 2.34 0.40 -17.23
N GLU A 135 2.87 -0.20 -18.30
CA GLU A 135 4.06 0.33 -19.00
C GLU A 135 3.83 1.72 -19.60
N GLU A 136 2.68 1.95 -20.22
CA GLU A 136 2.35 3.24 -20.82
C GLU A 136 2.19 4.34 -19.77
N ILE A 137 1.73 4.00 -18.57
CA ILE A 137 1.71 4.92 -17.41
C ILE A 137 3.13 5.11 -16.86
N ALA A 138 3.92 4.04 -16.76
CA ALA A 138 5.30 4.11 -16.29
C ALA A 138 6.13 5.09 -17.13
N LYS A 139 5.99 5.07 -18.47
CA LYS A 139 6.71 5.97 -19.39
C LYS A 139 6.41 7.47 -19.18
N LYS A 140 5.33 7.82 -18.47
CA LYS A 140 4.97 9.21 -18.13
C LYS A 140 5.58 9.70 -16.81
N ASN A 141 6.24 8.81 -16.05
CA ASN A 141 6.91 9.17 -14.80
C ASN A 141 8.24 9.91 -15.05
N PRO A 142 8.82 10.56 -14.02
CA PRO A 142 10.15 11.13 -14.11
C PRO A 142 11.19 10.13 -14.65
N LYS A 143 12.03 10.59 -15.58
CA LYS A 143 12.90 9.73 -16.42
C LYS A 143 13.76 8.74 -15.62
N GLN A 144 14.23 9.13 -14.45
CA GLN A 144 15.05 8.31 -13.58
C GLN A 144 14.28 7.18 -12.87
N LYS A 145 12.95 7.27 -12.76
CA LYS A 145 12.09 6.22 -12.16
C LYS A 145 11.67 5.18 -13.18
N VAL A 146 11.50 5.61 -14.44
CA VAL A 146 11.01 4.75 -15.55
C VAL A 146 11.76 3.42 -15.64
N PRO A 147 13.11 3.34 -15.60
CA PRO A 147 13.81 2.07 -15.70
C PRO A 147 13.44 1.08 -14.61
N TYR A 148 13.18 1.55 -13.39
CA TYR A 148 12.84 0.69 -12.25
C TYR A 148 11.40 0.20 -12.30
N ILE A 149 10.45 1.06 -12.72
CA ILE A 149 9.05 0.64 -12.88
C ILE A 149 8.93 -0.38 -14.02
N LEU A 150 9.56 -0.11 -15.17
CA LEU A 150 9.54 -1.03 -16.31
C LEU A 150 10.26 -2.35 -16.01
N TRP A 151 11.38 -2.30 -15.29
CA TRP A 151 12.05 -3.50 -14.79
C TRP A 151 11.13 -4.33 -13.88
N ALA A 152 10.41 -3.68 -12.96
CA ALA A 152 9.49 -4.39 -12.06
C ALA A 152 8.36 -5.05 -12.84
N ILE A 153 7.72 -4.32 -13.77
CA ILE A 153 6.67 -4.85 -14.65
C ILE A 153 7.16 -6.08 -15.44
N ASP A 154 8.32 -5.97 -16.10
CA ASP A 154 8.95 -7.07 -16.83
C ASP A 154 9.16 -8.30 -15.93
N LYS A 155 9.62 -8.10 -14.70
CA LYS A 155 9.87 -9.22 -13.78
C LYS A 155 8.58 -9.90 -13.36
N ILE A 156 7.61 -9.14 -12.87
CA ILE A 156 6.38 -9.69 -12.30
C ILE A 156 5.46 -10.33 -13.36
N GLU A 157 5.50 -9.87 -14.62
CA GLU A 157 4.75 -10.48 -15.73
C GLU A 157 5.14 -11.95 -15.97
N HIS A 158 6.39 -12.30 -15.70
CA HIS A 158 6.94 -13.65 -15.93
C HIS A 158 6.96 -14.52 -14.67
N MET A 159 6.32 -14.08 -13.58
CA MET A 159 6.31 -14.76 -12.29
C MET A 159 4.92 -15.30 -11.94
N GLU A 160 4.90 -16.25 -11.01
CA GLU A 160 3.64 -16.65 -10.38
C GLU A 160 3.08 -15.45 -9.58
N ASN A 161 1.77 -15.26 -9.61
CA ASN A 161 1.10 -14.20 -8.88
C ASN A 161 0.56 -14.72 -7.54
N PRO A 162 0.68 -13.95 -6.44
CA PRO A 162 0.05 -14.33 -5.18
C PRO A 162 -1.49 -14.34 -5.34
N ASN A 163 -2.17 -15.28 -4.68
CA ASN A 163 -3.64 -15.36 -4.73
C ASN A 163 -4.31 -14.33 -3.80
N LEU A 164 -4.15 -13.04 -4.13
CA LEU A 164 -4.67 -11.92 -3.32
C LEU A 164 -6.20 -11.97 -3.18
N ASN A 165 -6.91 -12.53 -4.16
CA ASN A 165 -8.37 -12.72 -4.10
C ASN A 165 -8.84 -13.64 -2.96
N ALA A 166 -7.94 -14.39 -2.33
CA ALA A 166 -8.24 -15.17 -1.15
C ALA A 166 -8.33 -14.32 0.14
N ILE A 167 -7.70 -13.14 0.17
CA ILE A 167 -7.75 -12.19 1.29
C ILE A 167 -8.98 -11.31 1.12
N LYS A 168 -10.13 -11.82 1.58
CA LYS A 168 -11.43 -11.15 1.49
C LYS A 168 -11.84 -10.44 2.79
N SER A 169 -11.14 -10.77 3.87
CA SER A 169 -11.55 -10.50 5.24
C SER A 169 -10.32 -10.30 6.12
N ILE A 170 -10.42 -9.41 7.11
CA ILE A 170 -9.37 -9.23 8.12
C ILE A 170 -9.41 -10.34 9.18
N ASN A 171 -10.55 -11.02 9.32
CA ASN A 171 -10.73 -12.11 10.28
C ASN A 171 -10.05 -13.42 9.83
N ASN A 172 -9.79 -13.57 8.53
CA ASN A 172 -9.15 -14.74 7.98
C ASN A 172 -8.27 -14.35 6.77
N ILE A 173 -7.02 -13.99 7.08
CA ILE A 173 -6.00 -13.65 6.08
C ILE A 173 -5.21 -14.92 5.77
N PRO A 174 -5.43 -15.61 4.63
CA PRO A 174 -4.63 -16.78 4.29
C PRO A 174 -3.20 -16.38 3.91
N ASN A 175 -2.23 -17.28 4.13
CA ASN A 175 -0.91 -17.12 3.53
C ASN A 175 -1.00 -17.41 2.03
N THR A 176 -0.72 -16.39 1.20
CA THR A 176 -0.81 -16.44 -0.26
C THR A 176 0.54 -16.68 -0.96
N GLY A 177 1.55 -17.16 -0.23
CA GLY A 177 2.85 -17.57 -0.79
C GLY A 177 4.07 -16.87 -0.18
N LEU A 178 3.91 -16.17 0.94
CA LEU A 178 5.00 -15.56 1.70
C LEU A 178 5.69 -16.58 2.59
N ASN A 179 6.96 -16.32 2.96
CA ASN A 179 7.56 -17.06 4.06
C ASN A 179 6.79 -16.83 5.37
N GLN A 180 6.88 -17.83 6.27
CA GLN A 180 6.09 -17.85 7.49
C GLN A 180 6.34 -16.63 8.40
N PRO A 181 7.59 -16.18 8.65
CA PRO A 181 7.84 -14.98 9.45
C PRO A 181 7.19 -13.69 8.90
N MET A 182 7.27 -13.46 7.58
CA MET A 182 6.67 -12.27 6.97
C MET A 182 5.14 -12.31 7.03
N TYR A 183 4.56 -13.47 6.74
CA TYR A 183 3.12 -13.71 6.88
C TYR A 183 2.63 -13.41 8.31
N GLU A 184 3.31 -13.98 9.33
CA GLU A 184 2.98 -13.76 10.73
C GLU A 184 3.11 -12.29 11.14
N ALA A 185 4.13 -11.59 10.61
CA ALA A 185 4.31 -10.16 10.86
C ALA A 185 3.13 -9.33 10.30
N ILE A 186 2.69 -9.59 9.07
CA ILE A 186 1.54 -8.89 8.47
C ILE A 186 0.26 -9.15 9.26
N VAL A 187 0.00 -10.41 9.61
CA VAL A 187 -1.20 -10.79 10.41
C VAL A 187 -1.17 -10.12 11.78
N LYS A 188 -0.01 -10.12 12.45
CA LYS A 188 0.16 -9.46 13.74
C LYS A 188 -0.14 -7.96 13.65
N ARG A 189 0.44 -7.24 12.68
CA ARG A 189 0.21 -5.80 12.49
C ARG A 189 -1.24 -5.49 12.18
N THR A 190 -1.89 -6.35 11.39
CA THR A 190 -3.31 -6.21 11.09
C THR A 190 -4.16 -6.37 12.36
N ASN A 191 -3.88 -7.39 13.18
CA ASN A 191 -4.59 -7.60 14.44
C ASN A 191 -4.39 -6.46 15.44
N GLU A 192 -3.17 -5.92 15.55
CA GLU A 192 -2.87 -4.74 16.38
C GLU A 192 -3.71 -3.53 15.94
N ALA A 193 -3.84 -3.31 14.63
CA ALA A 193 -4.64 -2.21 14.09
C ALA A 193 -6.13 -2.40 14.36
N VAL A 194 -6.66 -3.63 14.22
CA VAL A 194 -8.06 -3.94 14.52
C VAL A 194 -8.37 -3.71 15.99
N GLU A 195 -7.48 -4.13 16.89
CA GLU A 195 -7.68 -3.93 18.33
C GLU A 195 -7.58 -2.45 18.72
N MET A 196 -6.67 -1.68 18.12
CA MET A 196 -6.61 -0.23 18.26
C MET A 196 -7.92 0.44 17.81
N LEU A 197 -8.43 0.08 16.63
CA LEU A 197 -9.68 0.62 16.11
C LEU A 197 -10.88 0.30 17.01
N ARG A 198 -10.90 -0.89 17.60
CA ARG A 198 -11.94 -1.30 18.55
C ARG A 198 -11.85 -0.54 19.86
N SER A 199 -10.67 -0.54 20.49
CA SER A 199 -10.49 -0.05 21.86
C SER A 199 -10.41 1.48 21.95
N GLU A 200 -9.85 2.14 20.94
CA GLU A 200 -9.61 3.60 20.96
C GLU A 200 -10.62 4.39 20.12
N HIS A 201 -11.23 3.76 19.12
CA HIS A 201 -12.11 4.43 18.16
C HIS A 201 -13.50 3.82 18.02
N GLY A 202 -13.79 2.71 18.73
CA GLY A 202 -15.12 2.11 18.81
C GLY A 202 -15.59 1.36 17.55
N TYR A 203 -14.70 1.05 16.60
CA TYR A 203 -15.05 0.29 15.40
C TYR A 203 -15.19 -1.20 15.70
N VAL A 204 -16.24 -1.83 15.17
CA VAL A 204 -16.44 -3.29 15.21
C VAL A 204 -16.40 -3.83 13.79
N LEU A 205 -15.19 -4.13 13.32
CA LEU A 205 -14.97 -4.60 11.95
C LEU A 205 -15.38 -6.08 11.81
N ASN A 206 -16.51 -6.33 11.16
CA ASN A 206 -17.04 -7.67 10.86
C ASN A 206 -16.65 -8.18 9.46
N ILE A 207 -15.58 -7.61 8.88
CA ILE A 207 -15.20 -7.80 7.47
C ILE A 207 -14.20 -8.93 7.33
#